data_AF-A0A1V2DRG5-F1
#
_entry.id   AF-A0A1V2DRG5-F1
#
_cell.length_a   1.000
_cell.length_b   1.000
_cell.length_c   1.000
_cell.angle_alpha   90.00
_cell.angle_beta   90.00
_cell.angle_gamma   90.00
#
_symmetry.space_group_name_H-M   'P 1'
#
loop_
_entity.id
_entity.type
_entity.pdbx_description
1 polymer ?
#
loop_
_entity_poly.entity_id
_entity_poly.type
_entity_poly.pdbx_seq_one_letter_code
_entity_poly.pdbx_strand_id
1 'polypeptide(L)' 'MLEAVQSLAVQTVWQGEGVEVVALGTRDASGFFSPRRFEVHIPGDAVLYRSDSQSAAFHYLDILLGYAVMEN' A
#
# COMPACT_ATOMS: atom_id res chain seq x y z
N MET A 1 18.98 21.09 16.76
CA MET A 1 18.58 19.77 16.23
C MET A 1 17.12 19.92 15.87
N LEU A 2 16.81 20.16 14.58
CA LEU A 2 15.43 20.29 14.15
C LEU A 2 14.81 18.89 14.26
N GLU A 3 13.88 18.71 15.18
CA GLU A 3 13.04 17.50 15.18
C GLU A 3 12.33 17.47 13.84
N ALA A 4 12.74 16.54 12.97
CA ALA A 4 12.07 16.32 11.70
C ALA A 4 10.65 15.86 12.04
N VAL A 5 9.68 16.76 11.89
CA VAL A 5 8.27 16.45 12.11
C VAL A 5 7.91 15.31 11.16
N GLN A 6 7.71 14.12 11.73
CA GLN A 6 7.22 12.95 11.01
C GLN A 6 5.71 12.90 11.20
N SER A 7 4.96 13.18 10.14
CA SER A 7 3.51 13.04 10.15
C SER A 7 3.10 11.68 9.58
N LEU A 8 2.09 11.06 10.17
CA LEU A 8 1.44 9.90 9.58
C LEU A 8 0.83 10.30 8.24
N ALA A 9 1.14 9.53 7.20
CA ALA A 9 0.70 9.78 5.84
C ALA A 9 0.21 8.49 5.18
N VAL A 10 -0.75 8.65 4.27
CA VAL A 10 -1.30 7.58 3.43
C VAL A 10 -1.06 7.98 1.98
N GLN A 11 -0.67 7.02 1.14
CA GLN A 11 -0.47 7.24 -0.28
C GLN A 11 -0.98 6.02 -1.06
N THR A 12 -1.92 6.23 -2.00
CA THR A 12 -2.32 5.19 -2.96
C THR A 12 -1.15 4.92 -3.89
N VAL A 13 -0.70 3.67 -3.94
CA VAL A 13 0.41 3.22 -4.79
C VAL A 13 -0.09 2.48 -6.03
N TRP A 14 -1.31 1.94 -5.98
CA TRP A 14 -1.99 1.34 -7.13
C TRP A 14 -3.51 1.39 -6.92
N GLN A 15 -4.27 1.52 -8.01
CA GLN A 15 -5.73 1.45 -8.00
C GLN A 15 -6.23 0.91 -9.35
N GLY A 16 -7.16 -0.03 -9.31
CA GLY A 16 -7.74 -0.65 -10.50
C GLY A 16 -8.77 -1.73 -10.16
N GLU A 17 -9.67 -2.03 -11.08
CA GLU A 17 -10.65 -3.14 -10.96
C GLU A 17 -11.45 -3.16 -9.65
N GLY A 18 -11.71 -1.99 -9.05
CA GLY A 18 -12.45 -1.87 -7.79
C GLY A 18 -11.63 -2.20 -6.54
N VAL A 19 -10.30 -2.30 -6.66
CA VAL A 19 -9.36 -2.54 -5.57
C VAL A 19 -8.30 -1.43 -5.59
N GLU A 20 -7.75 -1.09 -4.43
CA GLU A 20 -6.58 -0.23 -4.32
C GLU A 20 -5.54 -0.81 -3.35
N VAL A 21 -4.29 -0.40 -3.57
CA VAL A 21 -3.19 -0.64 -2.65
C VAL A 21 -2.74 0.70 -2.13
N VAL A 22 -2.79 0.87 -0.81
CA VAL A 22 -2.24 2.06 -0.14
C VAL A 22 -1.00 1.69 0.65
N ALA A 23 -0.06 2.62 0.66
CA ALA A 23 1.04 2.62 1.59
C ALA A 23 0.74 3.57 2.75
N LEU A 24 0.85 3.06 3.97
CA LEU A 24 0.84 3.79 5.22
C LEU A 24 2.29 4.02 5.67
N GLY A 25 2.61 5.24 6.04
CA GLY A 25 3.99 5.57 6.39
C GLY A 25 4.11 6.92 7.06
N THR A 26 5.34 7.43 7.06
CA THR A 26 5.65 8.76 7.57
C THR A 26 6.11 9.65 6.44
N ARG A 27 5.68 10.90 6.45
CA ARG A 27 6.24 11.95 5.61
C ARG A 27 7.12 12.85 6.46
N ASP A 28 8.34 13.09 6.01
CA ASP A 28 9.24 14.03 6.67
C ASP A 28 8.98 15.48 6.23
N ALA A 29 9.68 16.44 6.84
CA ALA A 29 9.55 17.86 6.53
C ALA A 29 9.98 18.22 5.09
N SER A 30 10.75 17.38 4.41
CA SER A 30 11.11 17.56 3.00
C SER A 30 10.03 17.06 2.04
N GLY A 31 9.01 16.40 2.57
CA GLY A 31 7.96 15.75 1.78
C GLY A 31 8.32 14.33 1.35
N PHE A 32 9.46 13.78 1.75
CA PHE A 32 9.84 12.40 1.44
C PHE A 32 8.93 11.42 2.19
N PHE A 33 8.32 10.50 1.45
CA PHE A 33 7.42 9.50 2.00
C PHE A 33 8.16 8.18 2.23
N SER A 34 8.17 7.72 3.48
CA SER A 34 8.73 6.44 3.89
C SER A 34 7.61 5.46 4.20
N PRO A 35 7.26 4.54 3.27
CA PRO A 35 6.24 3.52 3.52
C PRO A 35 6.68 2.55 4.63
N ARG A 36 5.73 2.13 5.46
CA ARG A 36 5.94 1.19 6.58
C ARG A 36 5.00 -0.01 6.55
N ARG A 37 3.83 0.15 5.92
CA ARG A 37 2.82 -0.89 5.75
C ARG A 37 2.09 -0.66 4.44
N PHE A 38 1.72 -1.75 3.80
CA PHE A 38 0.92 -1.79 2.59
C PHE A 38 -0.39 -2.49 2.92
N GLU A 39 -1.49 -1.89 2.47
CA GLU A 39 -2.84 -2.44 2.65
C GLU A 39 -3.51 -2.57 1.29
N VAL A 40 -4.20 -3.68 1.07
CA VAL A 40 -5.04 -3.95 -0.11
C VAL A 40 -6.50 -3.87 0.34
N HIS A 41 -7.30 -3.06 -0.34
CA HIS A 41 -8.66 -2.74 0.09
C HIS A 41 -9.57 -2.46 -1.11
N ILE A 42 -10.86 -2.67 -0.91
CA ILE A 42 -11.90 -2.22 -1.84
C ILE A 42 -12.25 -0.78 -1.43
N PRO A 43 -12.22 0.21 -2.33
CA PRO A 43 -12.53 1.60 -1.97
C PRO A 43 -13.89 1.71 -1.29
N GLY A 44 -13.90 2.26 -0.06
CA GLY A 44 -15.12 2.40 0.75
C GLY A 44 -15.48 1.16 1.60
N ASP A 45 -14.68 0.10 1.55
CA ASP A 45 -14.90 -1.13 2.29
C ASP A 45 -13.73 -1.45 3.27
N ALA A 46 -13.75 -2.63 3.86
CA ALA A 46 -12.72 -3.09 4.78
C ALA A 46 -11.41 -3.47 4.07
N VAL A 47 -10.32 -3.48 4.85
CA VAL A 47 -9.01 -3.93 4.39
C VAL A 47 -9.00 -5.44 4.21
N LEU A 48 -8.66 -5.90 3.00
CA LEU A 48 -8.57 -7.31 2.64
C LEU A 48 -7.26 -7.95 3.08
N TYR A 49 -6.15 -7.21 2.95
CA TYR A 49 -4.82 -7.72 3.27
C TYR A 49 -3.90 -6.61 3.78
N ARG A 50 -2.98 -6.95 4.69
CA ARG A 50 -1.98 -6.04 5.28
C ARG A 50 -0.63 -6.72 5.34
N SER A 51 0.42 -6.00 4.95
CA SER A 51 1.80 -6.47 5.07
C SER A 51 2.77 -5.30 5.23
N ASP A 52 3.92 -5.54 5.86
CA ASP A 52 5.07 -4.62 5.84
C ASP A 52 5.88 -4.74 4.54
N SER A 53 5.66 -5.78 3.75
CA SER A 53 6.30 -6.01 2.45
C SER A 53 5.40 -5.53 1.30
N GLN A 54 5.92 -4.63 0.47
CA GLN A 54 5.27 -4.18 -0.76
C GLN A 54 5.01 -5.38 -1.68
N SER A 55 6.02 -6.22 -1.90
CA SER A 55 5.92 -7.38 -2.78
C SER A 55 4.84 -8.36 -2.34
N ALA A 56 4.67 -8.56 -1.03
CA ALA A 56 3.61 -9.42 -0.52
C ALA A 56 2.21 -8.83 -0.79
N ALA A 57 2.04 -7.51 -0.63
CA ALA A 57 0.77 -6.85 -0.94
C ALA A 57 0.41 -6.92 -2.43
N PHE A 58 1.40 -6.71 -3.32
CA PHE A 58 1.18 -6.85 -4.77
C PHE A 58 0.99 -8.30 -5.19
N HIS A 59 1.67 -9.26 -4.58
CA HIS A 59 1.41 -10.67 -4.86
C HIS A 59 0.00 -11.09 -4.44
N TYR A 60 -0.48 -10.61 -3.29
CA TYR A 60 -1.89 -10.80 -2.91
C TYR A 60 -2.85 -10.15 -3.91
N LEU A 61 -2.53 -8.94 -4.40
CA LEU A 61 -3.31 -8.28 -5.44
C LEU A 61 -3.36 -9.11 -6.73
N ASP A 62 -2.24 -9.67 -7.18
CA ASP A 62 -2.19 -10.53 -8.38
C ASP A 62 -3.05 -11.78 -8.22
N ILE A 63 -3.05 -12.40 -7.02
CA ILE A 63 -3.94 -13.52 -6.71
C ILE A 63 -5.40 -13.07 -6.74
N LEU A 64 -5.71 -11.94 -6.10
CA LEU A 64 -7.07 -11.41 -5.99
C LEU A 64 -7.68 -11.08 -7.36
N LEU A 65 -6.88 -10.51 -8.26
CA LEU A 65 -7.30 -10.18 -9.63
C LEU A 65 -7.23 -11.38 -10.60
N GLY A 66 -6.72 -12.52 -10.14
CA GLY A 66 -6.57 -13.73 -10.96
C GLY A 66 -5.39 -13.69 -11.94
N TYR A 67 -4.51 -12.69 -11.86
CA TYR A 67 -3.30 -12.60 -12.68
C TYR A 67 -2.24 -13.65 -12.32
N ALA A 68 -2.25 -14.15 -11.08
CA ALA A 68 -1.31 -15.18 -10.64
C ALA A 68 -1.56 -16.57 -11.25
N VAL A 69 -2.68 -16.79 -11.97
CA VAL A 69 -3.06 -18.10 -12.55
C VAL A 69 -2.74 -18.18 -14.06
N MET A 70 -1.61 -17.60 -14.48
CA MET A 70 -1.09 -17.76 -15.85
C MET A 70 0.39 -18.17 -15.87
N GLU A 71 0.78 -19.13 -15.04
CA GLU A 71 1.97 -19.94 -15.30
C GLU A 71 1.53 -21.18 -16.11
N ASN A 72 1.84 -21.15 -17.41
CA ASN A 72 1.65 -22.25 -18.36
C ASN A 72 3.00 -22.96 -18.59
#